data_AF-A0A223V125-F1
#
_entry.id   AF-A0A223V125-F1
#
_cell.length_a   1.000
_cell.length_b   1.000
_cell.length_c   1.000
_cell.angle_alpha   90.00
_cell.angle_beta   90.00
_cell.angle_gamma   90.00
#
_symmetry.space_group_name_H-M   'P 1'
#
loop_
_entity.id
_entity.type
_entity.pdbx_description
1 polymer ?
#
loop_
_entity_poly.entity_id
_entity_poly.type
_entity_poly.pdbx_seq_one_letter_code
_entity_poly.pdbx_strand_id
1 'polypeptide(L)'
;MEETKEFAILQGKIINSSITIENIISSILLGYFRPDNVIVFAAVMLNSSVIHFGGKLKVLNAIGVDRKVLEKLQKMGSIRNSFAHTNEVENFGFYFSKDTAAPKTLLSVMNSRGDIKNKNPLELYEEFEILYNDVYQELKVFLSNLMKED
;
A
#
# COMPACT_ATOMS: atom_id res chain seq x y z
N MET A 1 17.56 -20.03 3.57
CA MET A 1 16.79 -20.15 4.83
C MET A 1 16.74 -18.81 5.57
N GLU A 2 17.86 -18.08 5.67
CA GLU A 2 17.89 -16.73 6.27
C GLU A 2 17.21 -15.66 5.39
N GLU A 3 17.49 -15.62 4.08
CA GLU A 3 16.85 -14.69 3.14
C GLU A 3 15.31 -14.84 3.05
N THR A 4 14.80 -16.08 3.08
CA THR A 4 13.36 -16.35 3.07
C THR A 4 12.66 -15.80 4.32
N LYS A 5 13.34 -15.89 5.48
CA LYS A 5 12.84 -15.35 6.74
C LYS A 5 12.85 -13.82 6.74
N GLU A 6 13.90 -13.21 6.19
CA GLU A 6 14.00 -11.77 6.03
C GLU A 6 12.91 -11.22 5.10
N PHE A 7 12.69 -11.86 3.95
CA PHE A 7 11.61 -11.49 3.03
C PHE A 7 10.23 -11.54 3.69
N ALA A 8 9.93 -12.62 4.41
CA ALA A 8 8.65 -12.76 5.13
C ALA A 8 8.46 -11.66 6.20
N ILE A 9 9.54 -11.24 6.87
CA ILE A 9 9.50 -10.11 7.82
C ILE A 9 9.15 -8.81 7.09
N LEU A 10 9.82 -8.51 5.97
CA LEU A 10 9.54 -7.31 5.18
C LEU A 10 8.09 -7.30 4.65
N GLN A 11 7.63 -8.44 4.13
CA GLN A 11 6.26 -8.63 3.66
C GLN A 11 5.24 -8.37 4.78
N GLY A 12 5.46 -8.95 5.96
CA GLY A 12 4.60 -8.75 7.13
C GLY A 12 4.54 -7.28 7.56
N LYS A 13 5.67 -6.58 7.57
CA LYS A 13 5.71 -5.14 7.89
C LYS A 13 4.92 -4.31 6.87
N ILE A 14 5.10 -4.55 5.58
CA ILE A 14 4.36 -3.84 4.52
C ILE A 14 2.85 -4.07 4.62
N ILE A 15 2.43 -5.31 4.90
CA ILE A 15 1.01 -5.64 5.09
C ILE A 15 0.44 -4.86 6.29
N ASN A 16 1.11 -4.91 7.44
CA ASN A 16 0.64 -4.23 8.67
C ASN A 16 0.56 -2.70 8.49
N SER A 17 1.57 -2.10 7.85
CA SER A 17 1.56 -0.67 7.53
C SER A 17 0.46 -0.30 6.54
N SER A 18 0.20 -1.14 5.53
CA SER A 18 -0.90 -0.93 4.57
C SER A 18 -2.27 -0.98 5.24
N ILE A 19 -2.49 -1.94 6.15
CA ILE A 19 -3.72 -2.03 6.96
C ILE A 19 -3.90 -0.76 7.80
N THR A 20 -2.82 -0.25 8.39
CA THR A 20 -2.86 0.97 9.20
C THR A 20 -3.30 2.18 8.37
N ILE A 21 -2.74 2.35 7.16
CA ILE A 21 -3.16 3.40 6.24
C ILE A 21 -4.63 3.23 5.83
N GLU A 22 -5.05 2.01 5.50
CA GLU A 22 -6.44 1.74 5.09
C GLU A 22 -7.45 2.02 6.22
N ASN A 23 -7.07 1.78 7.47
CA ASN A 23 -7.87 2.14 8.64
C ASN A 23 -8.01 3.66 8.77
N ILE A 24 -6.93 4.43 8.58
CA ILE A 24 -6.99 5.91 8.61
C ILE A 24 -7.87 6.44 7.49
N ILE A 25 -7.73 5.90 6.27
CA ILE A 25 -8.60 6.23 5.14
C ILE A 25 -10.07 5.95 5.51
N SER A 26 -10.34 4.81 6.12
CA SER A 26 -11.69 4.45 6.55
C SER A 26 -12.25 5.44 7.58
N SER A 27 -11.43 5.88 8.54
CA SER A 27 -11.80 6.93 9.51
C SER A 27 -12.08 8.28 8.83
N ILE A 28 -11.28 8.68 7.83
CA ILE A 28 -11.51 9.89 7.03
C ILE A 28 -12.88 9.81 6.34
N LEU A 29 -13.17 8.68 5.69
CA LEU A 29 -14.44 8.50 4.98
C LEU A 29 -15.64 8.52 5.93
N LEU A 30 -15.52 7.90 7.11
CA LEU A 30 -16.55 7.95 8.14
C LEU A 30 -16.78 9.38 8.67
N GLY A 31 -15.70 10.11 8.94
CA GLY A 31 -15.78 11.51 9.42
C GLY A 31 -16.34 12.47 8.37
N TYR A 32 -16.04 12.23 7.09
CA TYR A 32 -16.55 13.05 5.99
C TYR A 32 -18.03 12.78 5.69
N PHE A 33 -18.42 11.52 5.49
CA PHE A 33 -19.80 11.18 5.10
C PHE A 33 -20.80 11.21 6.25
N ARG A 34 -20.32 11.05 7.50
CA ARG A 34 -21.16 11.03 8.71
C ARG A 34 -22.41 10.15 8.57
N PRO A 35 -22.24 8.87 8.19
CA PRO A 35 -23.39 8.00 7.96
C PRO A 35 -24.17 7.77 9.25
N ASP A 36 -25.50 7.82 9.18
CA ASP A 36 -26.37 7.54 10.33
C ASP A 36 -26.07 6.18 10.97
N ASN A 37 -25.71 5.19 10.15
CA ASN A 37 -25.29 3.87 10.60
C ASN A 37 -23.81 3.61 10.29
N VAL A 38 -22.95 4.11 11.18
CA VAL A 38 -21.49 3.95 11.14
C VAL A 38 -21.06 2.49 11.01
N ILE A 39 -21.72 1.57 11.74
CA ILE A 39 -21.36 0.15 11.74
C ILE A 39 -21.59 -0.46 10.36
N VAL A 40 -22.75 -0.22 9.75
CA VAL A 40 -23.07 -0.73 8.41
C VAL A 40 -22.17 -0.10 7.37
N PHE A 41 -21.92 1.21 7.44
CA PHE A 41 -21.01 1.86 6.50
C PHE A 41 -19.59 1.28 6.59
N ALA A 42 -19.06 1.09 7.79
CA ALA A 42 -17.73 0.52 7.98
C ALA A 42 -17.65 -0.96 7.55
N ALA A 43 -18.64 -1.78 7.92
CA ALA A 43 -18.60 -3.22 7.68
C ALA A 43 -18.96 -3.60 6.23
N VAL A 44 -19.83 -2.83 5.58
CA VAL A 44 -20.36 -3.12 4.24
C VAL A 44 -19.73 -2.20 3.20
N MET A 45 -19.91 -0.87 3.30
CA MET A 45 -19.45 0.06 2.27
C MET A 45 -17.93 0.11 2.18
N LEU A 46 -17.23 0.11 3.31
CA LEU A 46 -15.76 0.16 3.33
C LEU A 46 -15.11 -1.22 3.21
N ASN A 47 -15.90 -2.28 3.08
CA ASN A 47 -15.40 -3.62 2.80
C ASN A 47 -14.65 -3.64 1.47
N SER A 48 -13.51 -4.35 1.43
CA SER A 48 -12.70 -4.44 0.22
C SER A 48 -13.39 -5.16 -0.94
N SER A 49 -14.47 -5.92 -0.71
CA SER A 49 -15.32 -6.50 -1.76
C SER A 49 -16.29 -5.50 -2.41
N VAL A 50 -16.57 -4.38 -1.73
CA VAL A 50 -17.49 -3.33 -2.21
C VAL A 50 -16.70 -2.16 -2.77
N ILE A 51 -15.73 -1.65 -2.00
CA ILE A 51 -14.81 -0.59 -2.44
C ILE A 51 -13.38 -1.05 -2.20
N HIS A 52 -12.71 -1.46 -3.27
CA HIS A 52 -11.28 -1.77 -3.26
C HIS A 52 -10.44 -0.53 -2.90
N PHE A 53 -9.19 -0.75 -2.50
CA PHE A 53 -8.25 0.32 -2.13
C PHE A 53 -8.19 1.45 -3.18
N GLY A 54 -8.05 1.13 -4.47
CA GLY A 54 -8.05 2.14 -5.54
C GLY A 54 -9.37 2.90 -5.67
N GLY A 55 -10.51 2.27 -5.32
CA GLY A 55 -11.80 2.94 -5.22
C GLY A 55 -11.82 3.96 -4.08
N LYS A 56 -11.28 3.60 -2.91
CA LYS A 56 -11.14 4.52 -1.77
C LYS A 56 -10.29 5.74 -2.16
N LEU A 57 -9.20 5.56 -2.91
CA LEU A 57 -8.38 6.68 -3.40
C LEU A 57 -9.14 7.65 -4.33
N LYS A 58 -10.05 7.13 -5.17
CA LYS A 58 -10.92 8.00 -6.00
C LYS A 58 -11.86 8.84 -5.14
N VAL A 59 -12.39 8.26 -4.05
CA VAL A 59 -13.21 9.01 -3.09
C VAL A 59 -12.38 10.06 -2.37
N LEU A 60 -11.17 9.73 -1.90
CA LEU A 60 -10.25 10.69 -1.30
C LEU A 60 -9.97 11.89 -2.22
N ASN A 61 -9.76 11.64 -3.52
CA ASN A 61 -9.61 12.70 -4.51
C ASN A 61 -10.84 13.60 -4.61
N ALA A 62 -12.04 13.01 -4.59
CA ALA A 62 -13.29 13.76 -4.68
C ALA A 62 -13.55 14.62 -3.44
N ILE A 63 -13.09 14.21 -2.27
CA ILE A 63 -13.26 14.94 -1.00
C ILE A 63 -12.10 15.91 -0.69
N GLY A 64 -11.18 16.12 -1.65
CA GLY A 64 -10.16 17.17 -1.57
C GLY A 64 -8.83 16.78 -0.93
N VAL A 65 -8.51 15.48 -0.83
CA VAL A 65 -7.14 15.06 -0.45
C VAL A 65 -6.15 15.47 -1.54
N ASP A 66 -5.00 16.03 -1.14
CA ASP A 66 -3.98 16.52 -2.06
C ASP A 66 -3.48 15.41 -3.00
N ARG A 67 -3.39 15.74 -4.29
CA ARG A 67 -3.00 14.82 -5.36
C ARG A 67 -1.67 14.12 -5.10
N LYS A 68 -0.68 14.80 -4.50
CA LYS A 68 0.62 14.21 -4.18
C LYS A 68 0.48 13.08 -3.15
N VAL A 69 -0.42 13.23 -2.18
CA VAL A 69 -0.74 12.17 -1.20
C VAL A 69 -1.31 10.95 -1.93
N LEU A 70 -2.22 11.19 -2.89
CA LEU A 70 -2.82 10.12 -3.69
C LEU A 70 -1.79 9.39 -4.57
N GLU A 71 -0.86 10.12 -5.17
CA GLU A 71 0.24 9.54 -5.96
C GLU A 71 1.16 8.67 -5.08
N LYS A 72 1.47 9.13 -3.86
CA LYS A 72 2.22 8.33 -2.86
C LYS A 72 1.44 7.06 -2.47
N LEU A 73 0.13 7.18 -2.18
CA LEU A 73 -0.74 6.05 -1.83
C LEU A 73 -0.85 5.01 -2.96
N GLN A 74 -0.98 5.45 -4.20
CA GLN A 74 -0.97 4.55 -5.37
C GLN A 74 0.35 3.79 -5.46
N LYS A 75 1.48 4.49 -5.25
CA LYS A 75 2.80 3.88 -5.29
C LYS A 75 3.01 2.87 -4.14
N MET A 76 2.56 3.20 -2.94
CA MET A 76 2.54 2.25 -1.81
C MET A 76 1.74 0.99 -2.15
N GLY A 77 0.55 1.15 -2.75
CA GLY A 77 -0.27 0.02 -3.21
C GLY A 77 0.45 -0.86 -4.23
N SER A 78 1.17 -0.25 -5.18
CA SER A 78 1.99 -0.98 -6.16
C SER A 78 3.12 -1.77 -5.50
N ILE A 79 3.83 -1.19 -4.53
CA ILE A 79 4.90 -1.87 -3.80
C ILE A 79 4.31 -3.03 -2.99
N ARG A 80 3.23 -2.79 -2.22
CA ARG A 80 2.52 -3.85 -1.47
C ARG A 80 2.11 -5.02 -2.36
N ASN A 81 1.59 -4.74 -3.55
CA ASN A 81 1.20 -5.79 -4.49
C ASN A 81 2.42 -6.59 -5.00
N SER A 82 3.56 -5.94 -5.19
CA SER A 82 4.80 -6.61 -5.59
C SER A 82 5.28 -7.62 -4.53
N PHE A 83 5.07 -7.31 -3.23
CA PHE A 83 5.31 -8.22 -2.12
C PHE A 83 4.21 -9.26 -1.91
N ALA A 84 2.95 -8.96 -2.25
CA ALA A 84 1.83 -9.89 -2.05
C ALA A 84 1.78 -10.99 -3.13
N HIS A 85 2.11 -10.65 -4.37
CA HIS A 85 2.04 -11.56 -5.52
C HIS A 85 3.39 -12.21 -5.84
N THR A 86 4.40 -12.07 -4.98
CA THR A 86 5.72 -12.66 -5.21
C THR A 86 5.69 -14.19 -5.24
N ASN A 87 4.80 -14.80 -4.45
CA ASN A 87 4.61 -16.25 -4.41
C ASN A 87 4.01 -16.81 -5.71
N GLU A 88 3.37 -15.98 -6.55
CA GLU A 88 2.85 -16.42 -7.86
C GLU A 88 3.97 -16.57 -8.90
N VAL A 89 5.11 -15.89 -8.68
CA VAL A 89 6.28 -15.91 -9.59
C VAL A 89 7.33 -16.93 -9.15
N GLU A 90 7.14 -17.67 -8.05
CA GLU A 90 7.96 -18.85 -7.75
C GLU A 90 7.92 -19.91 -8.87
N ASN A 91 6.92 -19.82 -9.78
CA ASN A 91 6.86 -20.63 -11.01
C ASN A 91 7.60 -20.03 -12.23
N PHE A 92 8.07 -18.78 -12.16
CA PHE A 92 8.81 -18.13 -13.25
C PHE A 92 10.14 -17.54 -12.76
N GLY A 93 11.06 -18.45 -12.47
CA GLY A 93 12.49 -18.22 -12.65
C GLY A 93 13.16 -17.41 -11.54
N PHE A 94 13.81 -18.14 -10.63
CA PHE A 94 15.06 -17.67 -10.03
C PHE A 94 15.98 -17.16 -11.15
N TYR A 95 16.17 -15.84 -11.25
CA TYR A 95 17.16 -15.29 -12.16
C TYR A 95 18.54 -15.63 -11.62
N PHE A 96 19.15 -16.69 -12.18
CA PHE A 96 20.57 -16.94 -12.03
C PHE A 96 21.31 -15.78 -12.70
N SER A 97 21.81 -14.85 -11.89
CA SER A 97 22.92 -13.99 -12.29
C SER A 97 24.04 -14.90 -12.80
N LYS A 98 24.53 -14.67 -14.03
CA LYS A 98 25.63 -15.45 -14.64
C LYS A 98 26.90 -15.49 -13.79
N ASP A 99 27.02 -14.62 -12.79
CA ASP A 99 28.22 -14.45 -11.96
C ASP A 99 28.06 -14.80 -10.48
N THR A 100 26.91 -15.30 -10.01
CA THR A 100 26.75 -15.64 -8.58
C THR A 100 25.92 -16.90 -8.37
N ALA A 101 26.53 -17.91 -7.74
CA ALA A 101 25.99 -19.25 -7.47
C ALA A 101 24.82 -19.31 -6.46
N ALA A 102 24.12 -18.20 -6.20
CA ALA A 102 22.97 -18.16 -5.29
C ALA A 102 21.78 -17.44 -5.94
N PRO A 103 20.55 -17.99 -5.84
CA PRO A 103 19.35 -17.30 -6.25
C PRO A 103 19.12 -16.07 -5.36
N LYS A 104 19.03 -14.87 -5.96
CA LYS A 104 18.62 -13.66 -5.24
C LYS A 104 17.12 -13.45 -5.43
N THR A 105 16.40 -13.24 -4.33
CA THR A 105 14.98 -12.85 -4.38
C THR A 105 14.87 -11.44 -4.95
N LEU A 106 14.21 -11.28 -6.10
CA LEU A 106 13.96 -9.99 -6.74
C LEU A 106 12.46 -9.83 -6.97
N LEU A 107 11.97 -8.61 -6.80
CA LEU A 107 10.56 -8.27 -7.02
C LEU A 107 10.39 -7.63 -8.39
N SER A 108 9.48 -8.17 -9.19
CA SER A 108 9.06 -7.58 -10.46
C SER A 108 8.11 -6.41 -10.17
N VAL A 109 8.50 -5.21 -10.60
CA VAL A 109 7.72 -3.98 -10.44
C VAL A 109 7.50 -3.33 -11.79
N MET A 110 6.24 -3.09 -12.14
CA MET A 110 5.87 -2.35 -13.33
C MET A 110 5.75 -0.86 -13.01
N ASN A 111 6.36 0.01 -13.82
CA ASN A 111 6.16 1.46 -13.71
C ASN A 111 4.87 1.89 -14.43
N SER A 112 4.49 3.17 -14.32
CA SER A 112 3.29 3.71 -14.98
C SER A 112 3.34 3.71 -16.52
N ARG A 113 4.50 3.48 -17.13
CA ARG A 113 4.68 3.33 -18.59
C ARG A 113 4.53 1.88 -19.05
N GLY A 114 4.39 0.93 -18.13
CA GLY A 114 4.33 -0.50 -18.41
C GLY A 114 5.70 -1.18 -18.41
N ASP A 115 6.80 -0.48 -18.12
CA ASP A 115 8.12 -1.10 -18.05
C ASP A 115 8.27 -1.92 -16.77
N ILE A 116 8.65 -3.19 -16.91
CA ILE A 116 8.92 -4.09 -15.79
C ILE A 116 10.40 -3.98 -15.39
N LYS A 117 10.66 -3.79 -14.10
CA LYS A 117 11.99 -3.80 -13.52
C LYS A 117 12.04 -4.73 -12.32
N ASN A 118 13.15 -5.46 -12.21
CA ASN A 118 13.45 -6.25 -11.03
C ASN A 118 14.14 -5.36 -10.00
N LYS A 119 13.61 -5.33 -8.78
CA LYS A 119 14.15 -4.55 -7.66
C LYS A 119 14.47 -5.44 -6.46
N ASN A 120 15.44 -5.00 -5.67
CA ASN A 120 15.75 -5.64 -4.40
C ASN A 120 14.59 -5.42 -3.40
N PRO A 121 14.14 -6.45 -2.67
CA PRO A 121 13.12 -6.31 -1.63
C PRO A 121 13.45 -5.23 -0.58
N LEU A 122 14.71 -5.13 -0.14
CA LEU A 122 15.12 -4.15 0.85
C LEU A 122 14.97 -2.71 0.33
N GLU A 123 15.44 -2.44 -0.90
CA GLU A 123 15.30 -1.12 -1.54
C GLU A 123 13.83 -0.73 -1.69
N LEU A 124 12.96 -1.69 -2.04
CA LEU A 124 11.52 -1.45 -2.14
C LEU A 124 10.86 -1.22 -0.79
N TYR A 125 11.33 -1.92 0.25
CA TYR A 125 10.86 -1.71 1.61
C TYR A 125 11.25 -0.32 2.12
N GLU A 126 12.50 0.11 1.90
CA GLU A 126 12.96 1.46 2.25
C GLU A 126 12.14 2.54 1.53
N GLU A 127 11.91 2.36 0.23
CA GLU A 127 11.02 3.24 -0.55
C GLU A 127 9.60 3.27 0.04
N PHE A 128 9.07 2.11 0.45
CA PHE A 128 7.76 2.01 1.09
C PHE A 128 7.72 2.73 2.44
N GLU A 129 8.75 2.58 3.30
CA GLU A 129 8.78 3.23 4.61
C GLU A 129 8.80 4.75 4.52
N ILE A 130 9.56 5.30 3.58
CA ILE A 130 9.58 6.75 3.31
C ILE A 130 8.17 7.22 2.93
N LEU A 131 7.53 6.54 1.97
CA LEU A 131 6.17 6.85 1.54
C LEU A 131 5.16 6.71 2.69
N TYR A 132 5.28 5.66 3.50
CA TYR A 132 4.40 5.41 4.63
C TYR A 132 4.46 6.54 5.65
N ASN A 133 5.66 6.95 6.07
CA ASN A 133 5.82 7.99 7.09
C ASN A 133 5.23 9.33 6.62
N ASP A 134 5.50 9.70 5.37
CA ASP A 134 4.94 10.90 4.75
C ASP A 134 3.41 10.87 4.72
N VAL A 135 2.84 9.83 4.11
CA VAL A 135 1.39 9.69 3.91
C VAL A 135 0.67 9.59 5.25
N TYR A 136 1.24 8.88 6.22
CA TYR A 136 0.65 8.73 7.55
C TYR A 136 0.45 10.08 8.22
N GLN A 137 1.45 10.96 8.17
CA GLN A 137 1.33 12.31 8.74
C GLN A 137 0.33 13.16 7.97
N GLU A 138 0.40 13.15 6.63
CA GLU A 138 -0.52 13.91 5.77
C GLU A 138 -1.99 13.52 6.00
N LEU A 139 -2.29 12.22 6.08
CA LEU A 139 -3.64 11.72 6.36
C LEU A 139 -4.10 12.03 7.79
N LYS A 140 -3.20 11.98 8.78
CA LYS A 140 -3.54 12.35 10.16
C LYS A 140 -3.89 13.84 10.28
N VAL A 141 -3.15 14.70 9.61
CA VAL A 141 -3.47 16.14 9.56
C VAL A 141 -4.83 16.34 8.90
N PHE A 142 -5.08 15.69 7.76
CA PHE A 142 -6.37 15.77 7.07
C PHE A 142 -7.54 15.34 7.97
N LEU A 143 -7.42 14.17 8.61
CA LEU A 143 -8.42 13.67 9.56
C LEU A 143 -8.62 14.63 10.74
N SER A 144 -7.55 15.18 11.29
CA SER A 144 -7.63 16.11 12.42
C SER A 144 -8.34 17.41 12.05
N ASN A 145 -8.19 17.88 10.81
CA ASN A 145 -8.89 19.07 10.33
C ASN A 145 -10.39 18.78 10.13
N LEU A 146 -10.75 17.61 9.58
CA LEU A 146 -12.15 17.18 9.48
C LEU A 146 -12.87 17.15 10.84
N MET A 147 -12.17 16.72 11.90
CA MET A 147 -12.73 16.64 13.25
C MET A 147 -12.80 18.00 13.98
N LYS A 148 -12.19 19.06 13.44
CA LYS A 148 -12.23 20.42 14.01
C LYS A 148 -13.30 21.31 13.37
N GLU A 149 -13.87 20.88 12.26
CA GLU A 149 -14.95 21.58 11.56
C GLU A 149 -16.34 21.20 12.15
N ASP A 150 -16.35 20.49 13.28
CA ASP A 150 -17.48 20.22 14.18
C ASP A 150 -17.40 21.06 15.46
#